data_AF-A0A2S8WZG0-F1
#
_entry.id   AF-A0A2S8WZG0-F1
#
_cell.length_a   1.000
_cell.length_b   1.000
_cell.length_c   1.000
_cell.angle_alpha   90.00
_cell.angle_beta   90.00
_cell.angle_gamma   90.00
#
_symmetry.space_group_name_H-M   'P 1'
#
loop_
_entity.id
_entity.type
_entity.pdbx_description
1 polymer ?
#
loop_
_entity_poly.entity_id
_entity_poly.type
_entity_poly.pdbx_seq_one_letter_code
_entity_poly.pdbx_strand_id
1 'polypeptide(L)'
;MTEYSRKDLKWTDSLRLAFGAHVELEEENGKSQPYDLLAEFEVNGQQYAVLRSSLRPYDEVELLRVSPGSEDQIMPELVTIDDDDEWENISELYDECTLPIDED
;
A
#
# COMPACT_ATOMS: atom_id res chain seq x y z
N MET A 1 -10.15 9.76 15.80
CA MET A 1 -10.58 8.37 16.06
C MET A 1 -10.43 7.70 14.72
N THR A 2 -9.55 6.73 14.59
CA THR A 2 -9.47 5.96 13.36
C THR A 2 -10.82 5.26 13.14
N GLU A 3 -11.35 5.33 11.92
CA GLU A 3 -12.57 4.61 11.53
C GLU A 3 -12.33 3.10 11.46
N TYR A 4 -11.08 2.69 11.30
CA TYR A 4 -10.68 1.29 11.14
C TYR A 4 -9.88 0.77 12.33
N SER A 5 -10.01 -0.52 12.59
CA SER A 5 -9.20 -1.24 13.60
C SER A 5 -8.53 -2.44 12.98
N ARG A 6 -7.49 -2.99 13.62
CA ARG A 6 -6.77 -4.22 13.18
C ARG A 6 -7.64 -5.42 12.78
N LYS A 7 -8.92 -5.44 13.18
CA LYS A 7 -9.88 -6.51 12.81
C LYS A 7 -10.47 -6.32 11.42
N ASP A 8 -10.51 -5.08 10.94
CA ASP A 8 -11.03 -4.70 9.62
C ASP A 8 -9.96 -4.82 8.54
N LEU A 9 -8.68 -4.73 8.93
CA LEU A 9 -7.53 -4.98 8.07
C LEU A 9 -7.36 -6.47 7.78
N LYS A 10 -7.29 -6.82 6.50
CA LYS A 10 -6.96 -8.17 6.03
C LYS A 10 -5.67 -8.14 5.25
N TRP A 11 -4.64 -8.78 5.79
CA TRP A 11 -3.40 -9.04 5.05
C TRP A 11 -3.70 -9.87 3.81
N THR A 12 -3.14 -9.45 2.68
CA THR A 12 -3.25 -10.14 1.41
C THR A 12 -1.86 -10.30 0.79
N ASP A 13 -1.77 -11.09 -0.29
CA ASP A 13 -0.56 -11.27 -1.10
C ASP A 13 -0.92 -11.15 -2.59
N SER A 14 -2.11 -10.62 -2.93
CA SER A 14 -2.59 -10.55 -4.31
C SER A 14 -1.66 -9.76 -5.24
N LEU A 15 -1.17 -8.59 -4.80
CA LEU A 15 -0.21 -7.80 -5.58
C LEU A 15 1.13 -8.53 -5.67
N ARG A 16 1.60 -9.10 -4.57
CA ARG A 16 2.87 -9.83 -4.51
C ARG A 16 2.86 -11.09 -5.36
N LEU A 17 1.71 -11.75 -5.49
CA LEU A 17 1.51 -12.89 -6.37
C LEU A 17 1.39 -12.47 -7.84
N ALA A 18 0.83 -11.29 -8.12
CA ALA A 18 0.66 -10.77 -9.47
C ALA A 18 1.95 -10.15 -10.04
N PHE A 19 2.62 -9.29 -9.28
CA PHE A 19 3.79 -8.52 -9.70
C PHE A 19 5.10 -8.99 -9.07
N GLY A 20 5.05 -9.64 -7.90
CA GLY A 20 6.22 -10.00 -7.12
C GLY A 20 6.47 -9.05 -5.95
N ALA A 21 7.58 -9.27 -5.23
CA ALA A 21 8.00 -8.38 -4.14
C ALA A 21 8.63 -7.07 -4.62
N HIS A 22 8.89 -6.95 -5.91
CA HIS A 22 9.51 -5.79 -6.53
C HIS A 22 8.64 -5.37 -7.71
N VAL A 23 8.11 -4.15 -7.66
CA VAL A 23 7.17 -3.62 -8.63
C VAL A 23 7.78 -2.41 -9.32
N GLU A 24 7.55 -2.28 -10.62
CA GLU A 24 7.98 -1.10 -11.38
C GLU A 24 6.77 -0.20 -11.56
N LEU A 25 6.83 0.99 -10.96
CA LEU A 25 5.78 1.98 -11.09
C LEU A 25 6.16 3.01 -12.13
N GLU A 26 5.28 3.21 -13.10
CA GLU A 26 5.37 4.35 -14.02
C GLU A 26 4.78 5.59 -13.34
N GLU A 27 5.63 6.56 -13.06
CA GLU A 27 5.19 7.87 -12.61
C GLU A 27 4.54 8.66 -13.75
N GLU A 28 3.78 9.71 -13.42
CA GLU A 28 3.12 10.61 -14.39
C GLU A 28 4.08 11.24 -15.42
N ASN A 29 5.39 11.25 -15.13
CA ASN A 29 6.40 11.73 -16.07
C ASN A 29 6.83 10.70 -17.13
N GLY A 30 6.23 9.50 -17.14
CA GLY A 30 6.62 8.37 -17.99
C GLY A 30 7.92 7.71 -17.56
N LYS A 31 8.29 7.85 -16.28
CA LYS A 31 9.47 7.21 -15.70
C LYS A 31 9.04 6.01 -14.89
N SER A 32 9.50 4.84 -15.29
CA SER A 32 9.39 3.63 -14.48
C SER A 32 10.47 3.65 -13.40
N GLN A 33 10.06 3.63 -12.14
CA GLN A 33 10.97 3.48 -11.00
C GLN A 33 10.69 2.16 -10.27
N PRO A 34 11.75 1.45 -9.84
CA PRO A 34 11.61 0.24 -9.04
C PRO A 34 11.23 0.56 -7.59
N TYR A 35 10.24 -0.17 -7.09
CA TYR A 35 9.75 -0.12 -5.72
C TYR A 35 9.72 -1.53 -5.12
N ASP A 36 10.05 -1.63 -3.85
CA ASP A 36 9.90 -2.85 -3.07
C ASP A 36 8.54 -2.83 -2.37
N LEU A 37 7.72 -3.85 -2.64
CA LEU A 37 6.46 -4.08 -1.96
C LEU A 37 6.77 -4.67 -0.58
N LEU A 38 6.63 -3.84 0.45
CA LEU A 38 6.88 -4.24 1.83
C LEU A 38 5.67 -4.96 2.44
N ALA A 39 4.49 -4.47 2.13
CA ALA A 39 3.24 -4.96 2.69
C ALA A 39 2.07 -4.64 1.75
N GLU A 40 1.02 -5.46 1.82
CA GLU A 40 -0.26 -5.17 1.19
C GLU A 40 -1.39 -5.67 2.08
N PHE A 41 -2.50 -4.94 2.10
CA PHE A 41 -3.65 -5.27 2.93
C PHE A 41 -4.93 -4.69 2.34
N GLU A 42 -6.07 -5.27 2.70
CA GLU A 42 -7.41 -4.82 2.32
C GLU A 42 -8.13 -4.28 3.55
N VAL A 43 -8.77 -3.12 3.42
CA VAL A 43 -9.63 -2.50 4.42
C VAL A 43 -10.94 -2.10 3.75
N ASN A 44 -12.07 -2.55 4.28
CA ASN A 44 -13.40 -2.23 3.75
C ASN A 44 -13.62 -2.54 2.25
N GLY A 45 -12.86 -3.49 1.68
CA GLY A 45 -12.91 -3.82 0.25
C GLY A 45 -12.03 -2.93 -0.63
N GLN A 46 -11.28 -1.99 -0.04
CA GLN A 46 -10.24 -1.23 -0.69
C GLN A 46 -8.88 -1.84 -0.36
N GLN A 47 -8.08 -2.12 -1.38
CA GLN A 47 -6.74 -2.67 -1.19
C GLN A 47 -5.70 -1.54 -1.15
N TYR A 48 -4.69 -1.71 -0.31
CA TYR A 48 -3.60 -0.79 -0.06
C TYR A 48 -2.27 -1.52 -0.13
N ALA A 49 -1.24 -0.81 -0.56
CA ALA A 49 0.11 -1.31 -0.70
C ALA A 49 1.08 -0.33 -0.05
N VAL A 50 1.99 -0.87 0.74
CA VAL A 50 3.10 -0.15 1.35
C VAL A 50 4.34 -0.47 0.52
N LEU A 51 4.83 0.57 -0.14
CA LEU A 51 5.92 0.48 -1.10
C LEU A 51 7.08 1.32 -0.61
N ARG A 52 8.30 0.93 -0.98
CA ARG A 52 9.50 1.71 -0.68
C ARG A 52 10.33 1.82 -1.93
N SER A 53 10.78 3.03 -2.24
CA SER A 53 11.66 3.22 -3.39
C SER A 53 12.93 2.40 -3.22
N SER A 54 13.22 1.52 -4.16
CA SER A 54 14.47 0.74 -4.17
C SER A 54 15.68 1.64 -4.46
N LEU A 55 15.44 2.77 -5.14
CA LEU A 55 16.46 3.79 -5.42
C LEU A 55 16.73 4.69 -4.20
N ARG A 56 15.71 4.92 -3.38
CA ARG A 56 15.82 5.70 -2.13
C ARG A 56 15.39 4.85 -0.94
N PRO A 57 16.21 3.87 -0.51
CA PRO A 57 15.88 3.08 0.66
C PRO A 57 15.86 3.93 1.93
N TYR A 58 16.57 5.07 2.01
CA TYR A 58 16.51 5.91 3.21
C TYR A 58 15.23 6.77 3.31
N ASP A 59 14.39 6.75 2.29
CA ASP A 59 13.09 7.44 2.29
C ASP A 59 12.06 6.67 3.13
N GLU A 60 10.99 7.38 3.48
CA GLU A 60 9.84 6.79 4.17
C GLU A 60 9.09 5.84 3.24
N VAL A 61 8.28 4.96 3.83
CA VAL A 61 7.43 4.07 3.04
C VAL A 61 6.29 4.88 2.43
N GLU A 62 5.97 4.62 1.18
CA GLU A 62 4.85 5.22 0.47
C GLU A 62 3.64 4.31 0.58
N LEU A 63 2.55 4.85 1.13
CA LEU A 63 1.29 4.14 1.23
C LEU A 63 0.40 4.53 0.06
N LEU A 64 0.12 3.55 -0.80
CA LEU A 64 -0.59 3.73 -2.06
C LEU A 64 -1.86 2.87 -2.04
N ARG A 65 -2.93 3.40 -2.62
CA ARG A 65 -4.19 2.69 -2.80
C ARG A 65 -4.15 1.89 -4.09
N VAL A 66 -4.57 0.64 -4.02
CA VAL A 66 -4.68 -0.26 -5.16
C VAL A 66 -6.07 -0.13 -5.77
N SER A 67 -6.16 0.44 -6.95
CA SER A 67 -7.39 0.44 -7.73
C SER A 67 -7.46 -0.85 -8.54
N PRO A 68 -8.50 -1.69 -8.36
CA PRO A 68 -8.74 -2.79 -9.28
C PRO A 68 -8.88 -2.19 -10.68
N GLY A 69 -8.11 -2.69 -11.65
CA GLY A 69 -8.18 -2.22 -13.02
C GLY A 69 -9.63 -2.32 -13.53
N SER A 70 -10.06 -1.34 -14.31
CA SER A 70 -11.39 -1.36 -14.94
C SER A 70 -11.52 -2.55 -15.91
N GLU A 71 -12.72 -2.86 -16.42
CA GLU A 71 -12.95 -3.98 -17.38
C GLU A 71 -11.96 -4.03 -18.56
N ASP A 72 -11.36 -2.89 -18.95
CA ASP A 72 -10.36 -2.75 -20.02
C ASP A 72 -8.90 -2.89 -19.54
N GLN A 73 -8.62 -2.72 -18.24
CA GLN A 73 -7.29 -2.86 -17.64
C GLN A 73 -7.26 -4.08 -16.72
N ILE A 74 -6.58 -5.13 -17.19
CA ILE A 74 -6.44 -6.41 -16.45
C ILE A 74 -5.55 -6.25 -15.21
N MET A 75 -4.66 -5.24 -15.21
CA MET A 75 -3.71 -4.99 -14.13
C MET A 75 -4.26 -3.92 -13.18
N PRO A 76 -4.15 -4.12 -11.85
CA PRO A 76 -4.50 -3.08 -10.89
C PRO A 76 -3.50 -1.93 -10.96
N GLU A 77 -3.99 -0.73 -10.69
CA GLU A 77 -3.21 0.51 -10.69
C GLU A 77 -2.96 0.97 -9.26
N LEU A 78 -1.76 1.49 -8.99
CA LEU A 78 -1.40 2.05 -7.71
C LEU A 78 -1.58 3.57 -7.76
N VAL A 79 -2.39 4.09 -6.85
CA VAL A 79 -2.81 5.50 -6.82
C VAL A 79 -2.42 6.11 -5.47
N THR A 80 -1.84 7.30 -5.50
CA THR A 80 -1.56 8.07 -4.28
C THR A 80 -2.85 8.44 -3.57
N ILE A 81 -2.86 8.33 -2.24
CA ILE A 81 -3.98 8.75 -1.42
C ILE A 81 -3.91 10.27 -1.28
N ASP A 82 -4.80 10.99 -1.99
CA ASP A 82 -4.91 12.46 -1.92
C ASP A 82 -5.79 12.93 -0.75
N ASP A 83 -6.59 12.01 -0.18
CA ASP A 83 -7.48 12.27 0.95
C ASP A 83 -6.70 12.11 2.27
N ASP A 84 -6.44 13.23 2.94
CA ASP A 84 -5.64 13.29 4.17
C ASP A 84 -6.24 12.45 5.31
N ASP A 85 -7.58 12.45 5.44
CA ASP A 85 -8.30 11.61 6.41
C ASP A 85 -8.09 10.12 6.10
N GLU A 86 -8.23 9.70 4.84
CA GLU A 86 -7.95 8.31 4.44
C GLU A 86 -6.50 7.92 4.75
N TRP A 87 -5.54 8.80 4.41
CA TRP A 87 -4.13 8.55 4.65
C TRP A 87 -3.80 8.42 6.14
N GLU A 88 -4.32 9.31 6.99
CA GLU A 88 -4.16 9.26 8.45
C GLU A 88 -4.72 7.94 9.00
N ASN A 89 -5.95 7.59 8.62
CA ASN A 89 -6.61 6.37 9.06
C ASN A 89 -5.83 5.10 8.73
N ILE A 90 -5.32 4.99 7.50
CA ILE A 90 -4.66 3.79 7.03
C ILE A 90 -3.21 3.70 7.53
N SER A 91 -2.50 4.83 7.61
CA SER A 91 -1.15 4.87 8.15
C SER A 91 -1.13 4.54 9.65
N GLU A 92 -2.03 5.11 10.45
CA GLU A 92 -2.19 4.77 11.87
C GLU A 92 -2.56 3.29 12.06
N LEU A 93 -3.47 2.75 11.22
CA LEU A 93 -3.86 1.34 11.26
C LEU A 93 -2.69 0.41 10.93
N TYR A 94 -1.88 0.77 9.93
CA TYR A 94 -0.70 0.01 9.56
C TYR A 94 0.37 0.06 10.66
N ASP A 95 0.62 1.23 11.24
CA ASP A 95 1.54 1.36 12.37
C ASP A 95 1.03 0.53 13.57
N GLU A 96 -0.25 0.61 13.95
CA GLU A 96 -0.85 -0.25 14.99
C GLU A 96 -0.63 -1.75 14.72
N CYS A 97 -0.74 -2.18 13.46
CA CYS A 97 -0.57 -3.58 13.08
C CYS A 97 0.91 -4.04 12.97
N THR A 98 1.84 -3.12 12.70
CA THR A 98 3.26 -3.43 12.47
C THR A 98 4.17 -3.08 13.64
N LEU A 99 3.71 -2.21 14.53
CA LEU A 99 4.35 -1.97 15.81
C LEU A 99 4.42 -3.31 16.55
N PRO A 100 5.62 -3.71 17.03
CA PRO A 100 5.70 -4.78 17.99
C PRO A 100 4.85 -4.35 19.19
N ILE A 101 3.87 -5.17 19.55
CA ILE A 101 3.22 -5.06 20.86
C ILE A 101 4.38 -5.15 21.85
N ASP A 102 4.76 -4.01 22.44
CA ASP A 102 5.77 -3.97 23.48
C ASP A 102 5.22 -4.83 24.63
N GLU A 103 5.67 -6.08 24.70
CA GLU A 103 5.40 -6.98 25.80
C GLU A 103 6.25 -6.51 26.98
N ASP A 104 5.56 -5.99 28.00
CA ASP A 104 6.02 -5.58 29.35
C ASP A 104 7.07 -6.52 29.98
#